data_AF-A0A8S9ZMG1-F1
#
_entry.id   AF-A0A8S9ZMG1-F1
#
_cell.length_a   1.000
_cell.length_b   1.000
_cell.length_c   1.000
_cell.angle_alpha   90.00
_cell.angle_beta   90.00
_cell.angle_gamma   90.00
#
_symmetry.space_group_name_H-M   'P 1'
#
loop_
_entity.id
_entity.type
_entity.pdbx_description
1 polymer ?
#
loop_
_entity_poly.entity_id
_entity_poly.type
_entity_poly.pdbx_seq_one_letter_code
_entity_poly.pdbx_strand_id
1 'polypeptide(L)'
;MSDNENIDEQGEDEEEMDYDDGKDNEKTQQLLRDNLLKRVVQCIMTSCTRRGFCRDGDITDMFTDRKERREREKVLKHVVKEFMKVFGMELKHDDEGKRYYLYNGLKNNLAIKISQWYDKRCGPLSKSLCLESRNNNNLNNSSDEEDEQENIKLVENSDFKRWLLTSTLMFIFMSKRHQSKGNLNEKGIDWLLIKDFLNKLFEKFNTEQLTNKQYMDIFGPSKSSEFISQGWLKCDIHFDQAAGIEDIFYHWGPRAETVINKKEMLQEFINIYGGEINDWPHHAKAAGISKN
;
A
#
# COMPACT_ATOMS: atom_id res chain seq x y z
N MET A 1 -70.48 -46.16 -38.67
CA MET A 1 -71.04 -45.33 -37.60
C MET A 1 -69.94 -45.24 -36.56
N SER A 2 -69.04 -44.26 -36.71
CA SER A 2 -69.07 -42.97 -35.97
C SER A 2 -67.97 -43.07 -34.90
N ASP A 3 -67.01 -42.17 -34.66
CA ASP A 3 -66.63 -40.84 -35.14
C ASP A 3 -65.10 -40.73 -34.91
N ASN A 4 -64.31 -40.25 -35.87
CA ASN A 4 -63.62 -38.94 -35.86
C ASN A 4 -63.39 -38.28 -34.50
N GLU A 5 -62.13 -38.27 -34.03
CA GLU A 5 -61.59 -37.20 -33.17
C GLU A 5 -60.28 -36.70 -33.77
N ASN A 6 -60.38 -35.48 -34.35
CA ASN A 6 -59.27 -34.61 -34.72
C ASN A 6 -58.66 -34.04 -33.44
N ILE A 7 -57.33 -34.12 -33.30
CA ILE A 7 -56.57 -33.33 -32.34
C ILE A 7 -55.79 -32.30 -33.17
N ASP A 8 -56.20 -31.04 -33.03
CA ASP A 8 -55.54 -29.88 -33.61
C ASP A 8 -54.16 -29.67 -32.98
N GLU A 9 -53.11 -29.74 -33.81
CA GLU A 9 -51.78 -29.21 -33.49
C GLU A 9 -51.82 -27.68 -33.57
N GLN A 10 -51.89 -27.01 -32.41
CA GLN A 10 -51.58 -25.58 -32.32
C GLN A 10 -50.07 -25.44 -32.13
N GLY A 11 -49.40 -24.95 -33.17
CA GLY A 11 -48.04 -24.44 -33.08
C GLY A 11 -48.05 -23.13 -32.30
N GLU A 12 -47.44 -23.14 -31.12
CA GLU A 12 -47.01 -21.92 -30.44
C GLU A 12 -45.69 -21.49 -31.08
N ASP A 13 -45.74 -20.44 -31.90
CA ASP A 13 -44.57 -19.71 -32.36
C ASP A 13 -43.93 -19.03 -31.15
N GLU A 14 -42.91 -19.66 -30.56
CA GLU A 14 -42.02 -19.04 -29.59
C GLU A 14 -41.18 -17.98 -30.33
N GLU A 15 -41.62 -16.72 -30.28
CA GLU A 15 -40.79 -15.57 -30.64
C GLU A 15 -39.58 -15.50 -29.71
N GLU A 16 -38.44 -16.00 -30.19
CA GLU A 16 -37.11 -15.84 -29.59
C GLU A 16 -36.77 -14.34 -29.55
N MET A 17 -37.11 -13.69 -28.44
CA MET A 17 -36.61 -12.35 -28.12
C MET A 17 -35.13 -12.42 -27.78
N ASP A 18 -34.29 -12.15 -28.79
CA ASP A 18 -32.86 -11.85 -28.64
C ASP A 18 -32.69 -10.57 -27.80
N TYR A 19 -32.69 -10.72 -26.47
CA TYR A 19 -32.23 -9.68 -25.57
C TYR A 19 -30.71 -9.54 -25.73
N ASP A 20 -30.28 -8.36 -26.17
CA ASP A 20 -28.89 -7.90 -26.25
C ASP A 20 -28.25 -7.81 -24.83
N ASP A 21 -27.99 -8.98 -24.23
CA ASP A 21 -27.46 -9.22 -22.87
C ASP A 21 -25.91 -9.06 -22.79
N GLY A 22 -25.28 -8.62 -23.88
CA GLY A 22 -23.82 -8.58 -23.99
C GLY A 22 -23.15 -7.51 -23.11
N LYS A 23 -23.77 -6.32 -22.97
CA LYS A 23 -23.13 -5.17 -22.32
C LYS A 23 -23.30 -5.12 -20.80
N ASP A 24 -24.42 -5.60 -20.27
CA ASP A 24 -24.67 -5.61 -18.82
C ASP A 24 -23.88 -6.73 -18.13
N ASN A 25 -23.61 -7.82 -18.85
CA ASN A 25 -22.75 -8.90 -18.37
C ASN A 25 -21.28 -8.45 -18.23
N GLU A 26 -20.76 -7.62 -19.15
CA GLU A 26 -19.37 -7.14 -19.10
C GLU A 26 -19.12 -6.19 -17.92
N LYS A 27 -20.03 -5.23 -17.68
CA LYS A 27 -19.95 -4.34 -16.51
C LYS A 27 -20.02 -5.11 -15.20
N THR A 28 -20.93 -6.08 -15.11
CA THR A 28 -21.10 -6.91 -13.91
C THR A 28 -19.86 -7.77 -13.66
N GLN A 29 -19.26 -8.34 -14.71
CA GLN A 29 -18.01 -9.07 -14.60
C GLN A 29 -16.84 -8.18 -14.17
N GLN A 30 -16.77 -6.96 -14.68
CA GLN A 30 -15.72 -6.02 -14.30
C GLN A 30 -15.84 -5.63 -12.82
N LEU A 31 -17.06 -5.33 -12.34
CA LEU A 31 -17.32 -5.03 -10.94
C LEU A 31 -16.93 -6.21 -10.02
N LEU A 32 -17.26 -7.44 -10.44
CA LEU A 32 -16.86 -8.65 -9.73
C LEU A 32 -15.33 -8.76 -9.63
N ARG A 33 -14.61 -8.55 -10.74
CA ARG A 33 -13.14 -8.57 -10.76
C ARG A 33 -12.54 -7.52 -9.83
N ASP A 34 -13.06 -6.30 -9.84
CA ASP A 34 -12.56 -5.20 -9.00
C ASP A 34 -12.79 -5.49 -7.51
N ASN A 35 -13.92 -6.08 -7.15
CA ASN A 35 -14.20 -6.50 -5.77
C ASN A 35 -13.29 -7.65 -5.32
N LEU A 36 -13.09 -8.67 -6.18
CA LEU A 36 -12.16 -9.77 -5.90
C LEU A 36 -10.72 -9.26 -5.76
N LEU A 37 -10.28 -8.37 -6.63
CA LEU A 37 -8.97 -7.73 -6.58
C LEU A 37 -8.73 -7.07 -5.22
N LYS A 38 -9.66 -6.23 -4.75
CA LYS A 38 -9.57 -5.57 -3.44
C LYS A 38 -9.48 -6.58 -2.29
N ARG A 39 -10.36 -7.58 -2.27
CA ARG A 39 -10.39 -8.63 -1.22
C ARG A 39 -9.07 -9.42 -1.17
N VAL A 40 -8.54 -9.80 -2.33
CA VAL A 40 -7.28 -10.56 -2.40
C VAL A 40 -6.09 -9.70 -2.00
N VAL A 41 -6.02 -8.44 -2.45
CA VAL A 41 -4.95 -7.51 -2.00
C VAL A 41 -5.01 -7.31 -0.50
N GLN A 42 -6.19 -7.06 0.06
CA GLN A 42 -6.38 -6.90 1.51
C GLN A 42 -5.94 -8.17 2.26
N CYS A 43 -6.37 -9.35 1.81
CA CYS A 43 -5.99 -10.63 2.41
C CYS A 43 -4.45 -10.83 2.42
N ILE A 44 -3.79 -10.56 1.30
CA ILE A 44 -2.33 -10.67 1.17
C ILE A 44 -1.63 -9.66 2.05
N MET A 45 -2.07 -8.39 2.03
CA MET A 45 -1.54 -7.32 2.87
C MET A 45 -1.62 -7.71 4.33
N THR A 46 -2.83 -7.97 4.84
CA THR A 46 -3.07 -8.33 6.25
C THR A 46 -2.31 -9.59 6.65
N SER A 47 -2.22 -10.60 5.77
CA SER A 47 -1.50 -11.83 6.09
C SER A 47 0.01 -11.62 6.13
N CYS A 48 0.58 -10.94 5.14
CA CYS A 48 2.02 -10.68 5.08
C CYS A 48 2.47 -9.72 6.19
N THR A 49 1.66 -8.72 6.53
CA THR A 49 1.97 -7.83 7.65
C THR A 49 1.90 -8.56 8.99
N ARG A 50 0.91 -9.43 9.20
CA ARG A 50 0.74 -10.17 10.48
C ARG A 50 1.68 -11.37 10.63
N ARG A 51 1.90 -12.15 9.57
CA ARG A 51 2.60 -13.45 9.61
C ARG A 51 3.92 -13.49 8.83
N GLY A 52 4.21 -12.44 8.05
CA GLY A 52 5.33 -12.42 7.11
C GLY A 52 5.05 -13.13 5.78
N PHE A 53 3.91 -13.81 5.64
CA PHE A 53 3.48 -14.48 4.40
C PHE A 53 1.95 -14.66 4.34
N CYS A 54 1.42 -14.88 3.13
CA CYS A 54 0.04 -15.26 2.89
C CYS A 54 -0.01 -16.69 2.34
N ARG A 55 -0.91 -17.55 2.83
CA ARG A 55 -1.03 -18.93 2.30
C ARG A 55 -1.86 -18.93 1.03
N ASP A 56 -1.52 -19.78 0.06
CA ASP A 56 -2.34 -19.95 -1.15
C ASP A 56 -3.76 -20.42 -0.83
N GLY A 57 -3.93 -21.18 0.26
CA GLY A 57 -5.25 -21.55 0.78
C GLY A 57 -6.07 -20.33 1.20
N ASP A 58 -5.48 -19.40 1.96
CA ASP A 58 -6.17 -18.18 2.44
C ASP A 58 -6.68 -17.34 1.24
N ILE A 59 -5.94 -17.34 0.12
CA ILE A 59 -6.36 -16.68 -1.14
C ILE A 59 -7.41 -17.50 -1.88
N THR A 60 -7.23 -18.82 -1.96
CA THR A 60 -8.16 -19.72 -2.67
C THR A 60 -9.56 -19.67 -2.06
N ASP A 61 -9.64 -19.57 -0.73
CA ASP A 61 -10.89 -19.48 0.01
C ASP A 61 -11.67 -18.18 -0.27
N MET A 62 -11.03 -17.16 -0.86
CA MET A 62 -11.70 -15.93 -1.28
C MET A 62 -12.56 -16.09 -2.53
N PHE A 63 -12.30 -17.14 -3.33
CA PHE A 63 -13.03 -17.44 -4.57
C PHE A 63 -14.11 -18.50 -4.29
N THR A 64 -15.21 -18.07 -3.69
CA THR A 64 -16.26 -18.98 -3.19
C THR A 64 -17.02 -19.62 -4.33
N ASP A 65 -17.32 -18.84 -5.37
CA ASP A 65 -18.23 -19.25 -6.44
C ASP A 65 -17.49 -19.75 -7.69
N ARG A 66 -18.17 -20.60 -8.48
CA ARG A 66 -17.62 -21.15 -9.73
C ARG A 66 -17.22 -20.06 -10.72
N LYS A 67 -17.95 -18.94 -10.77
CA LYS A 67 -17.64 -17.77 -11.62
C LYS A 67 -16.34 -17.10 -11.15
N GLU A 68 -16.19 -16.86 -9.85
CA GLU A 68 -14.99 -16.25 -9.27
C GLU A 68 -13.75 -17.11 -9.49
N ARG A 69 -13.85 -18.44 -9.30
CA ARG A 69 -12.72 -19.37 -9.51
C ARG A 69 -12.17 -19.35 -10.93
N ARG A 70 -13.02 -19.10 -11.94
CA ARG A 70 -12.59 -18.94 -13.35
C ARG A 70 -11.78 -17.66 -13.56
N GLU A 71 -12.00 -16.66 -12.71
CA GLU A 71 -11.33 -15.36 -12.78
C GLU A 71 -10.06 -15.30 -11.92
N ARG A 72 -9.80 -16.30 -11.07
CA ARG A 72 -8.67 -16.35 -10.13
C ARG A 72 -7.34 -15.97 -10.77
N GLU A 73 -6.96 -16.60 -11.87
CA GLU A 73 -5.66 -16.37 -12.50
C GLU A 73 -5.53 -14.92 -13.03
N LYS A 74 -6.60 -14.38 -13.62
CA LYS A 74 -6.64 -13.00 -14.09
C LYS A 74 -6.57 -12.01 -12.94
N VAL A 75 -7.33 -12.26 -11.87
CA VAL A 75 -7.29 -11.46 -10.64
C VAL A 75 -5.90 -11.50 -10.04
N LEU A 76 -5.27 -12.66 -9.88
CA LEU A 76 -3.91 -12.78 -9.33
C LEU A 76 -2.86 -12.05 -10.18
N LYS A 77 -2.95 -12.15 -11.52
CA LYS A 77 -2.10 -11.36 -12.42
C LYS A 77 -2.30 -9.86 -12.21
N HIS A 78 -3.51 -9.39 -11.95
CA HIS A 78 -3.77 -7.99 -11.60
C HIS A 78 -3.30 -7.61 -10.20
N VAL A 79 -3.46 -8.49 -9.21
CA VAL A 79 -2.95 -8.30 -7.84
C VAL A 79 -1.45 -8.05 -7.86
N VAL A 80 -0.68 -8.89 -8.56
CA VAL A 80 0.78 -8.72 -8.71
C VAL A 80 1.12 -7.35 -9.30
N LYS A 81 0.38 -6.93 -10.34
CA LYS A 81 0.57 -5.62 -10.98
C LYS A 81 0.21 -4.47 -10.04
N GLU A 82 -0.90 -4.56 -9.29
CA GLU A 82 -1.32 -3.52 -8.34
C GLU A 82 -0.36 -3.39 -7.16
N PHE A 83 0.18 -4.51 -6.66
CA PHE A 83 1.22 -4.48 -5.64
C PHE A 83 2.44 -3.68 -6.10
N MET A 84 2.89 -3.91 -7.33
CA MET A 84 4.01 -3.15 -7.86
C MET A 84 3.62 -1.69 -8.18
N LYS A 85 2.50 -1.48 -8.87
CA LYS A 85 2.06 -0.18 -9.39
C LYS A 85 1.64 0.79 -8.30
N VAL A 86 1.13 0.31 -7.17
CA VAL A 86 0.57 1.20 -6.16
C VAL A 86 1.36 1.18 -4.88
N PHE A 87 1.90 0.02 -4.51
CA PHE A 87 2.71 -0.09 -3.31
C PHE A 87 4.20 -0.13 -3.60
N GLY A 88 4.64 -0.31 -4.85
CA GLY A 88 6.05 -0.57 -5.14
C GLY A 88 6.54 -1.88 -4.50
N MET A 89 5.64 -2.84 -4.30
CA MET A 89 5.95 -4.14 -3.68
C MET A 89 5.90 -5.25 -4.73
N GLU A 90 6.85 -6.17 -4.64
CA GLU A 90 6.91 -7.37 -5.46
C GLU A 90 6.26 -8.54 -4.70
N LEU A 91 5.18 -9.08 -5.23
CA LEU A 91 4.52 -10.27 -4.71
C LEU A 91 5.17 -11.52 -5.34
N LYS A 92 5.86 -12.34 -4.54
CA LYS A 92 6.45 -13.60 -5.01
C LYS A 92 5.69 -14.80 -4.47
N HIS A 93 5.49 -15.80 -5.32
CA HIS A 93 4.93 -17.09 -4.95
C HIS A 93 6.04 -18.11 -4.74
N ASP A 94 5.97 -18.83 -3.63
CA ASP A 94 6.75 -20.02 -3.30
C ASP A 94 5.88 -21.24 -3.57
N ASP A 95 6.16 -21.95 -4.66
CA ASP A 95 5.41 -23.12 -5.11
C ASP A 95 5.53 -24.30 -4.13
N GLU A 96 6.69 -24.45 -3.45
CA GLU A 96 6.93 -25.55 -2.51
C GLU A 96 6.15 -25.32 -1.22
N GLY A 97 6.22 -24.10 -0.68
CA GLY A 97 5.52 -23.71 0.53
C GLY A 97 4.03 -23.42 0.33
N LYS A 98 3.59 -23.22 -0.91
CA LYS A 98 2.27 -22.66 -1.28
C LYS A 98 1.99 -21.35 -0.55
N ARG A 99 2.95 -20.44 -0.62
CA ARG A 99 2.96 -19.17 0.13
C ARG A 99 3.29 -18.01 -0.78
N TYR A 100 2.75 -16.85 -0.44
CA TYR A 100 3.07 -15.59 -1.05
C TYR A 100 3.79 -14.70 -0.06
N TYR A 101 4.79 -13.99 -0.56
CA TYR A 101 5.61 -13.07 0.21
C TYR A 101 5.60 -11.71 -0.47
N LEU A 102 5.47 -10.66 0.33
CA LEU A 102 5.66 -9.29 -0.14
C LEU A 102 7.12 -8.89 0.07
N TYR A 103 7.77 -8.56 -1.02
CA TYR A 103 9.10 -7.96 -1.02
C TYR A 103 8.98 -6.49 -1.42
N ASN A 104 9.94 -5.69 -0.99
CA ASN A 104 10.08 -4.35 -1.56
C ASN A 104 10.48 -4.50 -3.03
N GLY A 105 9.59 -4.10 -3.94
CA GLY A 105 9.74 -4.26 -5.39
C GLY A 105 10.56 -3.16 -6.04
N LEU A 106 10.94 -2.13 -5.28
CA LEU A 106 11.92 -1.13 -5.71
C LEU A 106 13.25 -1.83 -5.95
N LYS A 107 13.85 -1.66 -7.14
CA LYS A 107 15.01 -2.45 -7.56
C LYS A 107 16.07 -2.47 -6.46
N ASN A 108 16.56 -3.69 -6.24
CA ASN A 108 17.53 -4.13 -5.25
C ASN A 108 18.43 -3.02 -4.68
N ASN A 109 19.09 -2.16 -5.44
CA ASN A 109 19.97 -1.15 -4.83
C ASN A 109 19.27 -0.16 -3.89
N LEU A 110 18.06 0.30 -4.16
CA LEU A 110 17.41 1.31 -3.31
C LEU A 110 16.78 0.67 -2.08
N ALA A 111 16.01 -0.39 -2.27
CA ALA A 111 15.42 -1.16 -1.18
C ALA A 111 16.51 -1.83 -0.32
N ILE A 112 17.56 -2.39 -0.90
CA ILE A 112 18.68 -2.98 -0.15
C ILE A 112 19.48 -1.89 0.56
N LYS A 113 19.71 -0.70 -0.01
CA LYS A 113 20.38 0.39 0.71
C LYS A 113 19.54 0.87 1.90
N ILE A 114 18.23 0.98 1.74
CA ILE A 114 17.31 1.32 2.83
C ILE A 114 17.30 0.19 3.88
N SER A 115 17.13 -1.07 3.46
CA SER A 115 17.08 -2.26 4.32
C SER A 115 18.40 -2.56 5.05
N GLN A 116 19.54 -2.57 4.37
CA GLN A 116 20.86 -2.80 4.98
C GLN A 116 21.17 -1.78 6.07
N TRP A 117 20.65 -0.55 5.95
CA TRP A 117 20.85 0.50 6.94
C TRP A 117 19.80 0.47 8.05
N TYR A 118 18.56 0.12 7.73
CA TYR A 118 17.49 -0.05 8.70
C TYR A 118 17.82 -1.19 9.67
N ASP A 119 18.23 -2.36 9.16
CA ASP A 119 18.49 -3.55 9.96
C ASP A 119 19.78 -3.47 10.79
N LYS A 120 20.82 -2.75 10.33
CA LYS A 120 22.12 -2.64 11.03
C LYS A 120 22.11 -1.84 12.34
N ARG A 121 21.07 -1.03 12.61
CA ARG A 121 20.98 -0.22 13.84
C ARG A 121 19.67 -0.36 14.61
N CYS A 122 18.78 -1.29 14.24
CA CYS A 122 17.73 -1.78 15.13
C CYS A 122 18.32 -2.63 16.29
N GLY A 123 19.37 -2.13 16.94
CA GLY A 123 19.79 -2.56 18.27
C GLY A 123 18.69 -2.25 19.29
N PRO A 124 18.81 -2.76 20.53
CA PRO A 124 17.74 -3.30 21.37
C PRO A 124 16.72 -2.30 21.96
N LEU A 125 16.32 -1.25 21.26
CA LEU A 125 15.19 -0.38 21.64
C LEU A 125 13.82 -1.04 21.42
N SER A 126 13.74 -2.14 20.66
CA SER A 126 12.54 -2.99 20.61
C SER A 126 12.41 -3.94 21.82
N LYS A 127 13.48 -4.14 22.61
CA LYS A 127 13.43 -5.02 23.79
C LYS A 127 12.92 -4.33 25.06
N SER A 128 12.98 -3.01 25.15
CA SER A 128 12.54 -2.31 26.36
C SER A 128 11.02 -2.09 26.44
N LEU A 129 10.29 -2.22 25.33
CA LEU A 129 8.82 -2.12 25.33
C LEU A 129 8.10 -3.48 25.47
N CYS A 130 8.80 -4.60 25.26
CA CYS A 130 8.20 -5.94 25.41
C CYS A 130 8.33 -6.57 26.81
N LEU A 131 9.00 -5.91 27.77
CA LEU A 131 9.29 -6.50 29.08
C LEU A 131 8.33 -6.08 30.20
N GLU A 132 7.46 -5.10 29.98
CA GLU A 132 6.50 -4.64 31.02
C GLU A 132 5.09 -5.24 30.90
N SER A 133 4.73 -5.90 29.80
CA SER A 133 3.38 -6.47 29.61
C SER A 133 3.23 -7.94 30.02
N ARG A 134 4.20 -8.52 30.74
CA ARG A 134 4.15 -9.96 31.10
C ARG A 134 3.61 -10.29 32.48
N ASN A 135 3.05 -9.33 33.20
CA ASN A 135 2.35 -9.57 34.46
C ASN A 135 1.04 -8.78 34.51
N ASN A 136 -0.04 -9.40 34.03
CA ASN A 136 -1.33 -9.46 34.73
C ASN A 136 -2.29 -10.33 33.91
N ASN A 137 -2.29 -11.62 34.22
CA ASN A 137 -3.47 -12.45 33.98
C ASN A 137 -4.58 -11.95 34.90
N ASN A 138 -5.62 -11.32 34.35
CA ASN A 138 -6.98 -11.57 34.82
C ASN A 138 -8.02 -11.16 33.79
N LEU A 139 -8.98 -12.06 33.59
CA LEU A 139 -10.13 -11.99 32.70
C LEU A 139 -10.85 -10.63 32.77
N ASN A 140 -11.16 -10.06 31.60
CA ASN A 140 -12.54 -9.85 31.14
C ASN A 140 -12.56 -9.45 29.66
N ASN A 141 -13.29 -10.21 28.85
CA ASN A 141 -13.49 -9.97 27.42
C ASN A 141 -14.19 -8.62 27.17
N SER A 142 -13.50 -7.71 26.49
CA SER A 142 -14.05 -6.54 25.80
C SER A 142 -13.54 -6.60 24.36
N SER A 143 -14.43 -6.43 23.37
CA SER A 143 -14.10 -6.49 21.93
C SER A 143 -13.09 -5.42 21.49
N ASP A 144 -12.87 -4.41 22.31
CA ASP A 144 -12.03 -3.26 21.98
C ASP A 144 -10.52 -3.55 22.19
N GLU A 145 -10.16 -4.57 22.98
CA GLU A 145 -8.74 -4.91 23.24
C GLU A 145 -8.12 -5.77 22.13
N GLU A 146 -8.92 -6.50 21.37
CA GLU A 146 -8.43 -7.29 20.23
C GLU A 146 -7.95 -6.37 19.10
N ASP A 147 -8.71 -5.31 18.79
CA ASP A 147 -8.35 -4.34 17.74
C ASP A 147 -7.08 -3.52 18.08
N GLU A 148 -6.84 -3.20 19.36
CA GLU A 148 -5.61 -2.51 19.79
C GLU A 148 -4.39 -3.44 19.73
N GLN A 149 -4.50 -4.70 20.15
CA GLN A 149 -3.41 -5.68 20.04
C GLN A 149 -3.11 -6.08 18.59
N GLU A 150 -4.11 -6.10 17.71
CA GLU A 150 -3.95 -6.37 16.29
C GLU A 150 -3.21 -5.25 15.55
N ASN A 151 -3.52 -3.99 15.87
CA ASN A 151 -2.84 -2.83 15.33
C ASN A 151 -1.35 -2.77 15.74
N ILE A 152 -1.02 -3.16 16.97
CA ILE A 152 0.37 -3.17 17.46
C ILE A 152 1.27 -4.10 16.61
N LYS A 153 0.77 -5.28 16.20
CA LYS A 153 1.54 -6.25 15.38
C LYS A 153 1.88 -5.73 13.98
N LEU A 154 1.02 -4.90 13.38
CA LEU A 154 1.23 -4.34 12.04
C LEU A 154 2.44 -3.41 11.99
N VAL A 155 2.59 -2.57 13.02
CA VAL A 155 3.70 -1.60 13.14
C VAL A 155 4.99 -2.32 13.57
N GLU A 156 4.93 -3.49 14.19
CA GLU A 156 6.14 -4.27 14.46
C GLU A 156 6.74 -4.92 13.20
N ASN A 157 5.98 -4.99 12.10
CA ASN A 157 6.48 -5.55 10.85
C ASN A 157 7.47 -4.60 10.15
N SER A 158 8.73 -5.06 10.04
CA SER A 158 9.83 -4.29 9.46
C SER A 158 9.67 -4.08 7.95
N ASP A 159 9.08 -5.01 7.20
CA ASP A 159 8.80 -4.84 5.76
C ASP A 159 7.74 -3.74 5.54
N PHE A 160 6.68 -3.76 6.35
CA PHE A 160 5.64 -2.74 6.30
C PHE A 160 6.18 -1.34 6.63
N LYS A 161 6.99 -1.22 7.68
CA LYS A 161 7.67 0.05 8.03
C LYS A 161 8.61 0.54 6.92
N ARG A 162 9.34 -0.37 6.28
CA ARG A 162 10.20 -0.02 5.13
C ARG A 162 9.37 0.47 3.94
N TRP A 163 8.24 -0.16 3.66
CA TRP A 163 7.31 0.29 2.63
C TRP A 163 6.75 1.69 2.95
N LEU A 164 6.28 1.91 4.18
CA LEU A 164 5.81 3.21 4.65
C LEU A 164 6.87 4.29 4.47
N LEU A 165 8.09 4.02 4.94
CA LEU A 165 9.20 4.94 4.83
C LEU A 165 9.48 5.29 3.37
N THR A 166 9.56 4.29 2.51
CA THR A 166 9.96 4.51 1.12
C THR A 166 8.87 5.26 0.35
N SER A 167 7.61 4.92 0.58
CA SER A 167 6.45 5.63 0.01
C SER A 167 6.43 7.09 0.44
N THR A 168 6.66 7.37 1.73
CA THR A 168 6.72 8.74 2.24
C THR A 168 7.90 9.52 1.68
N LEU A 169 9.09 8.92 1.59
CA LEU A 169 10.26 9.59 1.02
C LEU A 169 10.07 9.89 -0.47
N MET A 170 9.49 8.96 -1.23
CA MET A 170 9.14 9.18 -2.63
C MET A 170 8.10 10.29 -2.77
N PHE A 171 7.04 10.27 -1.95
CA PHE A 171 6.03 11.32 -1.93
C PHE A 171 6.62 12.70 -1.62
N ILE A 172 7.50 12.80 -0.61
CA ILE A 172 8.18 14.06 -0.28
C ILE A 172 9.02 14.55 -1.46
N PHE A 173 9.79 13.66 -2.09
CA PHE A 173 10.65 14.03 -3.22
C PHE A 173 9.84 14.51 -4.43
N MET A 174 8.74 13.82 -4.74
CA MET A 174 7.90 14.15 -5.90
C MET A 174 7.00 15.35 -5.66
N SER A 175 6.56 15.59 -4.42
CA SER A 175 5.70 16.74 -4.07
C SER A 175 6.48 18.05 -4.00
N LYS A 176 7.81 18.00 -3.82
CA LYS A 176 8.64 19.20 -3.83
C LYS A 176 8.68 19.84 -5.20
N ARG A 177 8.45 21.15 -5.22
CA ARG A 177 8.64 21.98 -6.42
C ARG A 177 10.12 22.32 -6.55
N HIS A 178 10.87 21.45 -7.21
CA HIS A 178 12.29 21.67 -7.55
C HIS A 178 12.43 22.81 -8.58
N GLN A 179 12.27 24.06 -8.13
CA GLN A 179 12.38 25.22 -9.00
C GLN A 179 13.82 25.36 -9.51
N SER A 180 13.96 25.78 -10.77
CA SER A 180 15.25 25.84 -11.48
C SER A 180 16.24 26.87 -10.91
N LYS A 181 15.82 27.73 -9.98
CA LYS A 181 16.64 28.75 -9.30
C LYS A 181 16.75 28.39 -7.83
N GLY A 182 17.97 28.27 -7.32
CA GLY A 182 18.34 27.76 -6.00
C GLY A 182 17.76 28.55 -4.84
N ASN A 183 16.47 28.40 -4.60
CA ASN A 183 15.84 28.88 -3.39
C ASN A 183 16.25 27.94 -2.26
N LEU A 184 17.13 28.44 -1.39
CA LEU A 184 17.59 27.76 -0.17
C LEU A 184 16.44 27.42 0.80
N ASN A 185 15.22 27.91 0.54
CA ASN A 185 14.06 27.78 1.41
C ASN A 185 12.90 27.04 0.70
N GLU A 186 13.16 25.87 0.11
CA GLU A 186 12.05 24.99 -0.26
C GLU A 186 11.27 24.62 1.01
N LYS A 187 10.04 25.14 1.12
CA LYS A 187 9.10 24.75 2.18
C LYS A 187 8.90 23.23 2.13
N GLY A 188 9.01 22.56 3.27
CA GLY A 188 8.82 21.12 3.36
C GLY A 188 7.37 20.72 3.06
N ILE A 189 7.11 19.42 3.14
CA ILE A 189 5.76 18.88 2.91
C ILE A 189 5.01 18.85 4.23
N ASP A 190 3.81 19.43 4.24
CA ASP A 190 2.95 19.49 5.41
C ASP A 190 2.64 18.07 5.96
N TRP A 191 2.67 17.93 7.28
CA TRP A 191 2.27 16.71 8.00
C TRP A 191 0.91 16.18 7.54
N LEU A 192 -0.09 17.05 7.43
CA LEU A 192 -1.44 16.69 7.05
C LEU A 192 -1.48 16.12 5.63
N LEU A 193 -0.67 16.65 4.71
CA LEU A 193 -0.56 16.11 3.36
C LEU A 193 0.06 14.70 3.33
N ILE A 194 1.05 14.44 4.18
CA ILE A 194 1.64 13.08 4.31
C ILE A 194 0.60 12.12 4.88
N LYS A 195 -0.12 12.51 5.92
CA LYS A 195 -1.17 11.70 6.54
C LYS A 195 -2.30 11.39 5.54
N ASP A 196 -2.77 12.39 4.81
CA ASP A 196 -3.82 12.23 3.80
C ASP A 196 -3.38 11.33 2.65
N PHE A 197 -2.13 11.47 2.20
CA PHE A 197 -1.56 10.59 1.19
C PHE A 197 -1.56 9.12 1.63
N LEU A 198 -1.08 8.84 2.85
CA LEU A 198 -1.03 7.48 3.40
C LEU A 198 -2.44 6.91 3.61
N ASN A 199 -3.38 7.71 4.14
CA ASN A 199 -4.77 7.30 4.30
C ASN A 199 -5.42 6.94 2.96
N LYS A 200 -5.21 7.75 1.90
CA LYS A 200 -5.71 7.42 0.55
C LYS A 200 -5.10 6.14 -0.02
N LEU A 201 -3.83 5.87 0.26
CA LEU A 201 -3.21 4.60 -0.11
C LEU A 201 -3.88 3.43 0.61
N PHE A 202 -4.17 3.55 1.90
CA PHE A 202 -4.85 2.49 2.67
C PHE A 202 -6.30 2.27 2.22
N GLU A 203 -7.06 3.35 2.02
CA GLU A 203 -8.45 3.30 1.57
C GLU A 203 -8.61 2.61 0.22
N LYS A 204 -7.67 2.85 -0.71
CA LYS A 204 -7.71 2.24 -2.04
C LYS A 204 -7.77 0.70 -1.99
N PHE A 205 -7.24 0.09 -0.93
CA PHE A 205 -7.16 -1.36 -0.78
C PHE A 205 -7.90 -1.91 0.43
N ASN A 206 -8.76 -1.10 1.05
CA ASN A 206 -9.52 -1.48 2.22
C ASN A 206 -8.63 -2.04 3.36
N THR A 207 -7.41 -1.52 3.48
CA THR A 207 -6.48 -1.89 4.56
C THR A 207 -6.71 -1.00 5.76
N GLU A 208 -6.49 -1.54 6.96
CA GLU A 208 -6.55 -0.78 8.21
C GLU A 208 -5.63 0.44 8.15
N GLN A 209 -6.18 1.60 8.52
CA GLN A 209 -5.42 2.83 8.66
C GLN A 209 -4.58 2.79 9.94
N LEU A 210 -3.45 3.50 9.93
CA LEU A 210 -2.69 3.71 11.16
C LEU A 210 -3.52 4.55 12.15
N THR A 211 -3.49 4.17 13.42
CA THR A 211 -4.06 4.99 14.50
C THR A 211 -3.25 6.28 14.66
N ASN A 212 -3.85 7.31 15.26
CA ASN A 212 -3.15 8.56 15.53
C ASN A 212 -1.87 8.35 16.37
N LYS A 213 -1.90 7.42 17.33
CA LYS A 213 -0.74 7.05 18.14
C LYS A 213 0.38 6.47 17.27
N GLN A 214 0.06 5.50 16.40
CA GLN A 214 1.04 4.90 15.49
C GLN A 214 1.64 5.93 14.53
N TYR A 215 0.82 6.85 14.01
CA TYR A 215 1.31 7.97 13.21
C TYR A 215 2.34 8.81 13.96
N MET A 216 2.07 9.15 15.23
CA MET A 216 3.00 9.95 16.05
C MET A 216 4.26 9.18 16.43
N ASP A 217 4.15 7.88 16.72
CA ASP A 217 5.28 7.02 17.06
C ASP A 217 6.25 6.87 15.87
N ILE A 218 5.72 6.74 14.65
CA ILE A 218 6.53 6.53 13.44
C ILE A 218 7.02 7.86 12.85
N PHE A 219 6.08 8.78 12.63
CA PHE A 219 6.30 10.00 11.85
C PHE A 219 6.30 11.27 12.69
N GLY A 220 5.84 11.24 13.94
CA GLY A 220 5.61 12.45 14.73
C GLY A 220 6.82 13.39 14.79
N PRO A 221 6.60 14.68 15.10
CA PRO A 221 7.65 15.71 15.09
C PRO A 221 8.68 15.56 16.23
N SER A 222 8.55 14.54 17.07
CA SER A 222 9.45 14.29 18.18
C SER A 222 10.76 13.66 17.71
N LYS A 223 11.85 14.00 18.39
CA LYS A 223 13.14 13.31 18.22
C LYS A 223 13.09 11.83 18.58
N SER A 224 12.06 11.40 19.33
CA SER A 224 11.82 10.00 19.68
C SER A 224 11.07 9.22 18.61
N SER A 225 10.41 9.91 17.67
CA SER A 225 9.66 9.25 16.61
C SER A 225 10.61 8.48 15.69
N GLU A 226 10.19 7.32 15.22
CA GLU A 226 11.09 6.32 14.66
C GLU A 226 11.86 6.84 13.43
N PHE A 227 11.16 7.43 12.45
CA PHE A 227 11.83 7.90 11.23
C PHE A 227 12.67 9.16 11.44
N ILE A 228 12.35 9.99 12.44
CA ILE A 228 13.17 11.15 12.82
C ILE A 228 14.42 10.71 13.60
N SER A 229 14.25 9.88 14.62
CA SER A 229 15.36 9.39 15.47
C SER A 229 16.42 8.65 14.65
N GLN A 230 15.98 7.93 13.61
CA GLN A 230 16.86 7.26 12.67
C GLN A 230 17.43 8.20 11.59
N GLY A 231 17.01 9.45 11.52
CA GLY A 231 17.51 10.46 10.57
C GLY A 231 17.02 10.27 9.13
N TRP A 232 15.99 9.45 8.93
CA TRP A 232 15.35 9.27 7.62
C TRP A 232 14.48 10.48 7.25
N LEU A 233 13.78 11.04 8.22
CA LEU A 233 13.02 12.27 8.10
C LEU A 233 13.64 13.37 8.96
N LYS A 234 13.43 14.62 8.56
CA LYS A 234 13.59 15.80 9.42
C LYS A 234 12.31 16.60 9.37
N CYS A 235 11.94 17.24 10.47
CA CYS A 235 10.79 18.12 10.54
C CYS A 235 11.21 19.53 10.98
N ASP A 236 10.61 20.53 10.34
CA ASP A 236 10.67 21.93 10.74
C ASP A 236 9.30 22.30 11.33
N ILE A 237 9.29 22.79 12.57
CA ILE A 237 8.07 23.21 13.28
C ILE A 237 8.01 24.73 13.23
N HIS A 238 6.87 25.26 12.77
CA HIS A 238 6.61 26.69 12.73
C HIS A 238 5.38 26.98 13.60
N PHE A 239 5.57 27.82 14.61
CA PHE A 239 4.48 28.20 15.50
C PHE A 239 3.87 29.50 15.00
N ASP A 240 2.63 29.44 14.51
CA ASP A 240 1.85 30.64 14.22
C ASP A 240 1.25 31.18 15.52
N GLN A 241 1.85 32.25 16.05
CA GLN A 241 1.39 32.90 17.27
C GLN A 241 -0.02 33.48 17.17
N ALA A 242 -0.49 33.83 15.98
CA ALA A 242 -1.82 34.41 15.79
C ALA A 242 -2.92 33.34 15.76
N ALA A 243 -2.63 32.18 15.17
CA ALA A 243 -3.56 31.05 15.11
C ALA A 243 -3.47 30.13 16.34
N GLY A 244 -2.33 30.14 17.05
CA GLY A 244 -2.03 29.17 18.11
C GLY A 244 -1.83 27.75 17.56
N ILE A 245 -1.41 27.63 16.30
CA ILE A 245 -1.28 26.36 15.58
C ILE A 245 0.20 26.11 15.25
N GLU A 246 0.61 24.85 15.38
CA GLU A 246 1.90 24.36 14.94
C GLU A 246 1.80 23.82 13.52
N ASP A 247 2.46 24.48 12.58
CA ASP A 247 2.67 23.96 11.24
C ASP A 247 3.92 23.08 11.24
N ILE A 248 3.77 21.82 10.81
CA ILE A 248 4.85 20.84 10.79
C ILE A 248 5.17 20.48 9.34
N PHE A 249 6.41 20.73 8.92
CA PHE A 249 6.88 20.46 7.56
C PHE A 249 7.98 19.40 7.55
N TYR A 250 7.84 18.38 6.71
CA TYR A 250 8.78 17.28 6.56
C TYR A 250 9.66 17.41 5.33
N HIS A 251 10.90 16.96 5.49
CA HIS A 251 11.88 16.81 4.43
C HIS A 251 12.59 15.46 4.59
N TRP A 252 13.36 15.10 3.57
CA TRP A 252 14.37 14.06 3.72
C TRP A 252 15.35 14.44 4.83
N GLY A 253 15.55 13.50 5.75
CA GLY A 253 16.55 13.62 6.79
C GLY A 253 17.96 13.37 6.24
N PRO A 254 19.01 13.67 7.04
CA PRO A 254 20.40 13.51 6.61
C PRO A 254 20.76 12.10 6.13
N ARG A 255 20.14 11.07 6.73
CA ARG A 255 20.36 9.68 6.32
C ARG A 255 19.77 9.43 4.94
N ALA A 256 18.54 9.85 4.68
CA ALA A 256 17.89 9.68 3.38
C ALA A 256 18.71 10.36 2.28
N GLU A 257 19.14 11.61 2.50
CA GLU A 257 19.98 12.37 1.54
C GLU A 257 21.32 11.69 1.21
N THR A 258 21.87 10.92 2.16
CA THR A 258 23.16 10.23 1.98
C THR A 258 23.00 8.86 1.31
N VAL A 259 21.95 8.13 1.69
CA VAL A 259 21.77 6.71 1.33
C VAL A 259 21.00 6.55 0.03
N ILE A 260 20.06 7.45 -0.25
CA ILE A 260 19.14 7.32 -1.37
C ILE A 260 19.67 8.10 -2.58
N ASN A 261 19.81 7.39 -3.70
CA ASN A 261 20.09 8.04 -4.97
C ASN A 261 18.79 8.59 -5.55
N LYS A 262 18.70 9.93 -5.69
CA LYS A 262 17.52 10.62 -6.25
C LYS A 262 17.19 10.20 -7.68
N LYS A 263 18.19 9.80 -8.48
CA LYS A 263 17.96 9.24 -9.83
C LYS A 263 17.30 7.87 -9.77
N GLU A 264 17.73 7.01 -8.84
CA GLU A 264 17.07 5.72 -8.60
C GLU A 264 15.62 5.94 -8.12
N MET A 265 15.40 6.88 -7.17
CA MET A 265 14.06 7.24 -6.69
C MET A 265 13.14 7.70 -7.84
N LEU A 266 13.61 8.61 -8.69
CA LEU A 266 12.82 9.13 -9.81
C LEU A 266 12.51 8.03 -10.83
N GLN A 267 13.48 7.17 -11.14
CA GLN A 267 13.27 6.06 -12.07
C GLN A 267 12.21 5.10 -11.54
N GLU A 268 12.25 4.78 -10.24
CA GLU A 268 11.23 3.93 -9.65
C GLU A 268 9.84 4.57 -9.64
N PHE A 269 9.75 5.87 -9.33
CA PHE A 269 8.50 6.59 -9.45
C PHE A 269 7.93 6.51 -10.87
N ILE A 270 8.77 6.67 -11.90
CA ILE A 270 8.36 6.55 -13.31
C ILE A 270 7.91 5.13 -13.64
N ASN A 271 8.57 4.10 -13.11
CA ASN A 271 8.15 2.70 -13.30
C ASN A 271 6.75 2.44 -12.70
N ILE A 272 6.45 3.08 -11.56
CA ILE A 272 5.19 2.95 -10.82
C ILE A 272 4.07 3.75 -11.49
N TYR A 273 4.31 5.04 -11.76
CA TYR A 273 3.33 5.97 -12.34
C TYR A 273 3.08 5.71 -13.83
N GLY A 274 4.11 5.23 -14.54
CA GLY A 274 4.16 5.19 -16.01
C GLY A 274 4.65 6.53 -16.59
N GLY A 275 5.28 6.48 -17.77
CA GLY A 275 5.77 7.65 -18.49
C GLY A 275 7.28 7.66 -18.69
N GLU A 276 7.84 8.84 -18.96
CA GLU A 276 9.27 9.04 -19.21
C GLU A 276 9.88 10.06 -18.26
N ILE A 277 11.21 10.04 -18.14
CA ILE A 277 11.94 10.99 -17.29
C ILE A 277 11.80 12.44 -17.74
N ASN A 278 11.52 12.63 -19.03
CA ASN A 278 11.32 13.94 -19.65
C ASN A 278 10.03 14.62 -19.18
N ASP A 279 9.06 13.85 -18.67
CA ASP A 279 7.81 14.37 -18.11
C ASP A 279 8.05 15.08 -16.76
N TRP A 280 9.21 14.84 -16.13
CA TRP A 280 9.57 15.33 -14.81
C TRP A 280 10.88 16.15 -14.82
N PRO A 281 10.98 17.22 -15.63
CA PRO A 281 12.26 17.91 -15.90
C PRO A 281 12.88 18.55 -14.65
N HIS A 282 12.06 19.03 -13.72
CA HIS A 282 12.50 19.62 -12.47
C HIS A 282 13.09 18.58 -11.51
N HIS A 283 12.42 17.43 -11.38
CA HIS A 283 12.89 16.31 -10.57
C HIS A 283 14.10 15.63 -11.19
N ALA A 284 14.15 15.52 -12.52
CA ALA A 284 15.32 15.03 -13.25
C ALA A 284 16.54 15.91 -12.96
N LYS A 285 16.38 17.24 -13.03
CA LYS A 285 17.44 18.18 -12.64
C LYS A 285 17.84 18.03 -11.18
N ALA A 286 16.88 17.92 -10.25
CA ALA A 286 17.15 17.70 -8.83
C ALA A 286 17.84 16.36 -8.53
N ALA A 287 17.60 15.36 -9.37
CA ALA A 287 18.27 14.06 -9.35
C ALA A 287 19.65 14.07 -10.03
N GLY A 288 20.12 15.22 -10.52
CA GLY A 288 21.41 15.36 -11.21
C GLY A 288 21.41 14.81 -12.64
N ILE A 289 20.25 14.63 -13.25
CA ILE A 289 20.09 14.12 -14.61
C ILE A 289 20.04 15.32 -15.54
N SER A 290 21.17 15.57 -16.22
CA SER A 290 21.26 16.62 -17.23
C SER A 290 20.79 16.05 -18.58
N LYS A 291 20.06 16.85 -19.37
CA LYS A 291 19.81 16.51 -20.78
C LYS A 291 21.15 16.55 -21.50
N ASN A 292 21.59 15.41 -22.04
CA ASN A 292 22.65 15.38 -23.06
C ASN A 292 22.12 15.94 -24.37
#